data_AF-A0A955BDE1-F1
#
_entry.id   AF-A0A955BDE1-F1
#
_cell.length_a   1.000
_cell.length_b   1.000
_cell.length_c   1.000
_cell.angle_alpha   90.00
_cell.angle_beta   90.00
_cell.angle_gamma   90.00
#
_symmetry.space_group_name_H-M   'P 1'
#
loop_
_entity.id
_entity.type
_entity.pdbx_description
1 polymer ?
#
loop_
_entity_poly.entity_id
_entity_poly.type
_entity_poly.pdbx_seq_one_letter_code
_entity_poly.pdbx_strand_id
1 'polypeptide(L)' 'MSRRSFLASTAAAGALVASGGLHAADEAVPEPIIDIHQHTNYHKRDDEQMLAHQRAMGITRSILLPAGREV' A
#
# COMPACT_ATOMS: atom_id res chain seq x y z
N MET A 1 -20.64 -42.56 -9.27
CA MET A 1 -19.33 -41.87 -9.12
C MET A 1 -18.76 -42.22 -7.75
N SER A 2 -17.48 -42.60 -7.63
CA SER A 2 -16.88 -42.98 -6.34
C SER A 2 -16.21 -41.77 -5.67
N ARG A 3 -16.11 -41.79 -4.32
CA ARG A 3 -15.41 -40.75 -3.54
C ARG A 3 -13.98 -40.49 -4.04
N ARG A 4 -13.29 -41.56 -4.46
CA ARG A 4 -11.93 -41.49 -5.02
C ARG A 4 -11.88 -40.73 -6.35
N SER A 5 -12.85 -40.96 -7.23
CA SER A 5 -12.93 -40.26 -8.52
C SER A 5 -13.25 -38.77 -8.34
N PHE A 6 -14.11 -38.43 -7.38
CA PHE A 6 -14.40 -37.03 -7.03
C PHE A 6 -13.17 -36.30 -6.47
N LEU A 7 -12.45 -36.91 -5.52
CA LEU A 7 -11.26 -36.28 -4.95
C LEU A 7 -10.16 -36.08 -6.00
N ALA A 8 -9.93 -37.05 -6.88
CA ALA A 8 -8.92 -36.94 -7.92
C ALA A 8 -9.24 -35.84 -8.94
N SER A 9 -10.51 -35.71 -9.33
CA SER A 9 -10.95 -34.69 -10.30
C SER A 9 -10.89 -33.28 -9.72
N THR A 10 -11.31 -33.10 -8.46
CA THR A 10 -11.21 -31.80 -7.77
C THR A 10 -9.77 -31.36 -7.55
N ALA A 11 -8.87 -32.29 -7.19
CA ALA A 11 -7.44 -31.98 -7.02
C ALA A 11 -6.77 -31.58 -8.34
N ALA A 12 -7.07 -32.27 -9.44
CA ALA A 12 -6.54 -31.95 -10.76
C ALA A 12 -7.00 -30.58 -11.27
N ALA A 13 -8.28 -30.23 -11.05
CA ALA A 13 -8.81 -28.92 -11.41
C ALA A 13 -8.12 -27.78 -10.62
N GLY A 14 -7.88 -27.97 -9.32
CA GLY A 14 -7.15 -26.99 -8.48
C GLY A 14 -5.70 -26.78 -8.93
N ALA A 15 -5.00 -27.85 -9.33
CA ALA A 15 -3.63 -27.76 -9.81
C ALA A 15 -3.49 -26.98 -11.12
N LEU A 16 -4.49 -27.06 -12.01
CA LEU A 16 -4.52 -26.31 -13.28
C LEU A 16 -4.71 -24.80 -13.06
N VAL A 17 -5.52 -24.43 -12.07
CA VAL A 17 -5.72 -23.01 -11.67
C VAL A 17 -4.45 -22.45 -11.02
N ALA A 18 -3.78 -23.24 -10.17
CA ALA A 18 -2.53 -22.81 -9.52
C ALA A 18 -1.35 -22.63 -10.49
N SER A 19 -1.36 -23.32 -11.64
CA SER A 19 -0.29 -23.25 -12.65
C SER A 19 -0.53 -22.22 -13.75
N GLY A 20 -1.77 -21.76 -13.97
CA GLY A 20 -2.11 -20.77 -14.99
C GLY A 20 -2.23 -19.32 -14.51
N GLY A 21 -2.19 -19.06 -13.19
CA GLY A 21 -2.62 -17.78 -12.61
C GLY A 21 -1.59 -17.02 -11.79
N LEU A 22 -0.35 -17.50 -11.67
CA LEU A 22 0.73 -16.65 -11.17
C LEU A 22 1.11 -15.71 -12.31
N HIS A 23 0.30 -14.66 -12.51
CA HIS A 23 0.85 -13.41 -13.03
C HIS A 23 2.12 -13.19 -12.22
N ALA A 24 3.27 -13.20 -12.90
CA ALA A 24 4.49 -12.69 -12.33
C ALA A 24 4.07 -11.37 -11.68
N ALA A 25 4.20 -11.29 -10.35
CA ALA A 25 4.02 -10.04 -9.66
C ALA A 25 5.01 -9.12 -10.36
N ASP A 26 4.51 -8.26 -11.24
CA ASP A 26 5.27 -7.14 -11.75
C ASP A 26 5.85 -6.51 -10.48
N GLU A 27 7.17 -6.33 -10.42
CA GLU A 27 7.83 -5.72 -9.27
C GLU A 27 7.20 -4.33 -9.12
N ALA A 28 6.13 -4.27 -8.33
CA ALA A 28 5.17 -3.20 -8.40
C ALA A 28 5.89 -1.99 -7.85
N VAL A 29 6.25 -1.06 -8.75
CA VAL A 29 6.78 0.23 -8.35
C VAL A 29 5.79 0.79 -7.34
N PRO A 30 6.20 1.04 -6.08
CA PRO A 30 5.28 1.49 -5.06
C PRO A 30 4.59 2.76 -5.55
N GLU A 31 3.26 2.74 -5.56
CA GLU A 31 2.50 3.91 -5.97
C GLU A 31 2.82 5.09 -5.03
N PRO A 32 2.95 6.31 -5.57
CA PRO A 32 3.33 7.47 -4.76
C PRO A 32 2.25 7.77 -3.72
N ILE A 33 2.65 7.88 -2.45
CA ILE A 33 1.76 8.33 -1.37
C ILE A 33 1.73 9.86 -1.37
N ILE A 34 0.54 10.43 -1.55
CA ILE A 34 0.29 11.87 -1.55
C ILE A 34 -0.49 12.25 -0.29
N ASP A 35 0.11 13.08 0.56
CA ASP A 35 -0.58 13.72 1.67
C ASP A 35 -1.27 15.00 1.18
N ILE A 36 -2.60 14.98 1.20
CA ILE A 36 -3.44 16.07 0.69
C ILE A 36 -3.76 17.15 1.73
N HIS A 37 -3.36 16.96 3.00
CA HIS A 37 -3.74 17.88 4.06
C HIS A 37 -2.65 17.92 5.13
N GLN A 38 -1.68 18.81 4.94
CA GLN A 38 -0.65 19.05 5.94
C GLN A 38 -0.57 20.51 6.36
N HIS A 39 -0.29 20.74 7.64
CA HIS A 39 0.01 22.06 8.20
C HIS A 39 1.39 22.02 8.84
N THR A 40 2.21 23.04 8.57
CA THR A 40 3.45 23.25 9.33
C THR A 40 3.10 23.59 10.78
N ASN A 41 3.95 23.20 11.73
CA ASN A 41 3.78 23.48 13.17
C ASN A 41 2.53 22.84 13.83
N TYR A 42 1.83 21.93 13.14
CA TYR A 42 0.73 21.18 13.75
C TYR A 42 1.24 20.37 14.95
N HIS A 43 0.58 20.54 16.11
CA HIS A 43 0.95 19.95 17.40
C HIS A 43 2.36 20.30 17.90
N LYS A 44 2.86 21.52 17.63
CA LYS A 44 4.21 21.96 18.06
C LYS A 44 5.36 21.14 17.49
N ARG A 45 5.13 20.37 16.42
CA ARG A 45 6.23 19.73 15.68
C ARG A 45 7.01 20.79 14.91
N ASP A 46 8.32 20.74 15.00
CA ASP A 46 9.16 21.49 14.07
C ASP A 46 9.14 20.86 12.66
N ASP A 47 9.70 21.59 11.70
CA ASP A 47 9.74 21.14 10.30
C ASP A 47 10.56 19.85 10.13
N GLU A 48 11.58 19.63 10.95
CA GLU A 48 12.44 18.45 10.88
C GLU A 48 11.69 17.19 11.30
N GLN A 49 10.94 17.28 12.40
CA GLN A 49 10.04 16.24 12.91
C GLN A 49 8.93 15.94 11.92
N MET A 50 8.34 16.97 11.30
CA MET A 50 7.37 16.79 10.23
C MET A 50 7.97 16.00 9.07
N LEU A 51 9.11 16.43 8.54
CA LEU A 51 9.75 15.80 7.40
C LEU A 51 10.21 14.38 7.70
N ALA A 52 10.72 14.13 8.91
CA ALA A 52 11.09 12.79 9.36
C ALA A 52 9.86 11.86 9.37
N HIS A 53 8.72 12.35 9.85
CA HIS A 53 7.47 11.60 9.84
C HIS A 53 6.98 11.29 8.41
N GLN A 54 6.97 12.28 7.50
CA GLN A 54 6.55 12.05 6.11
C GLN A 54 7.43 11.00 5.41
N ARG A 55 8.75 11.07 5.61
CA ARG A 55 9.69 10.08 5.06
C ARG A 55 9.45 8.68 5.62
N ALA A 56 9.22 8.57 6.93
CA ALA A 56 8.94 7.29 7.58
C ALA A 56 7.64 6.64 7.06
N MET A 57 6.66 7.45 6.64
CA MET A 57 5.41 6.97 6.03
C MET A 57 5.49 6.70 4.52
N GLY A 58 6.63 6.98 3.88
CA GLY A 58 6.77 6.84 2.42
C GLY A 58 6.03 7.92 1.62
N ILE A 59 5.71 9.06 2.23
CA ILE A 59 5.07 10.17 1.53
C ILE A 59 6.05 10.81 0.57
N THR A 60 5.64 10.87 -0.69
CA THR A 60 6.44 11.43 -1.80
C THR A 60 6.06 12.87 -2.11
N ARG A 61 4.85 13.28 -1.73
CA ARG A 61 4.34 14.63 -1.94
C ARG A 61 3.37 15.02 -0.84
N SER A 62 3.53 16.23 -0.31
CA SER A 62 2.60 16.84 0.65
C SER A 62 2.05 18.15 0.12
N ILE A 63 0.75 18.37 0.27
CA ILE A 63 0.09 19.65 0.03
C ILE A 63 0.04 20.39 1.37
N LEU A 64 0.80 21.48 1.46
CA LEU A 64 0.75 22.37 2.61
C LEU A 64 -0.46 23.29 2.51
N LEU A 65 -1.29 23.26 3.54
CA LEU A 65 -2.38 24.17 3.76
C LEU A 65 -1.96 25.27 4.75
N PRO A 66 -2.68 26.40 4.79
CA PRO A 66 -2.37 27.49 5.71
C PRO A 66 -2.46 27.03 7.17
N ALA A 67 -1.31 26.91 7.84
CA ALA A 67 -1.24 26.83 9.29
C ALA A 67 -1.51 28.24 9.84
N GLY A 68 -2.48 28.39 10.73
CA GLY A 68 -2.75 29.67 11.37
C GLY A 68 -1.45 30.28 11.91
N ARG A 69 -1.19 31.56 11.61
CA ARG A 69 -0.02 32.27 12.15
C ARG A 69 -0.24 32.56 13.64
N GLU A 70 0.80 32.42 14.46
CA GLU A 70 0.81 33.08 15.76
C GLU A 70 0.73 34.60 15.50
N VAL A 71 -0.21 35.26 16.16
CA VAL A 71 -0.40 36.72 16.12
C VAL A 71 0.31 37.38 17.30
#